data_AF-A0A660S7J4-F1
#
_entry.id   AF-A0A660S7J4-F1
#
_cell.length_a   1.000
_cell.length_b   1.000
_cell.length_c   1.000
_cell.angle_alpha   90.00
_cell.angle_beta   90.00
_cell.angle_gamma   90.00
#
_symmetry.space_group_name_H-M   'P 1'
#
loop_
_entity.id
_entity.type
_entity.pdbx_description
1 polymer ?
#
loop_
_entity_poly.entity_id
_entity_poly.type
_entity_poly.pdbx_seq_one_letter_code
_entity_poly.pdbx_strand_id
1 'polypeptide(L)' 'MIQRQTQLEVADNSGAKTVACIGIIGGSAKRYAEIGDLVVVSVKDALPESKVKKGTVLRAVVVRT' A
#
# COMPACT_ATOMS: atom_id res chain seq x y z
N MET A 1 -1.25 10.48 7.95
CA MET A 1 -0.85 9.41 8.89
C MET A 1 -1.57 8.13 8.49
N ILE A 2 -0.86 7.02 8.27
CA ILE A 2 -1.44 5.77 7.72
C ILE A 2 -1.30 4.64 8.75
N GLN A 3 -2.34 3.86 8.96
CA GLN A 3 -2.33 2.70 9.85
C GLN A 3 -2.69 1.40 9.09
N ARG A 4 -2.63 0.27 9.79
CA ARG A 4 -3.14 -0.99 9.22
C ARG A 4 -4.63 -0.84 8.89
N GLN A 5 -5.05 -1.52 7.83
CA GLN A 5 -6.41 -1.48 7.25
C GLN A 5 -6.81 -0.15 6.60
N THR A 6 -5.96 0.88 6.59
CA THR A 6 -6.20 2.08 5.77
C THR A 6 -6.19 1.72 4.28
N GLN A 7 -7.23 2.13 3.55
CA GLN A 7 -7.24 2.08 2.08
C GLN A 7 -6.53 3.30 1.50
N LEU A 8 -5.72 3.07 0.48
CA LEU A 8 -4.89 4.08 -0.16
C LEU A 8 -5.04 3.98 -1.68
N GLU A 9 -5.00 5.12 -2.35
CA GLU A 9 -4.87 5.19 -3.79
C GLU A 9 -3.41 5.01 -4.21
N VAL A 10 -3.21 4.32 -5.32
CA VAL A 10 -1.88 4.06 -5.87
C VAL A 10 -1.50 5.17 -6.84
N ALA A 11 -0.31 5.75 -6.66
CA ALA A 11 0.24 6.78 -7.51
C ALA A 11 1.45 6.24 -8.31
N ASP A 12 1.22 5.21 -9.12
CA ASP A 12 2.23 4.60 -10.00
C ASP A 12 1.62 4.10 -11.33
N ASN A 13 2.44 3.48 -12.18
CA ASN A 13 2.04 2.85 -13.45
C ASN A 13 2.00 1.31 -13.38
N SER A 14 1.91 0.71 -12.19
CA SER A 14 1.81 -0.74 -12.01
C SER A 14 0.45 -1.30 -12.48
N GLY A 15 -0.56 -0.43 -12.49
CA GLY A 15 -1.95 -0.74 -12.82
C GLY A 15 -2.80 -1.12 -11.61
N ALA A 16 -2.24 -1.15 -10.39
CA ALA A 16 -3.04 -1.14 -9.17
C ALA A 16 -3.73 0.23 -9.01
N LYS A 17 -4.97 0.24 -8.54
CA LYS A 17 -5.74 1.47 -8.30
C LYS A 17 -5.88 1.77 -6.82
N THR A 18 -6.30 0.76 -6.06
CA THR A 18 -6.48 0.87 -4.61
C THR A 18 -5.79 -0.29 -3.91
N VAL A 19 -5.21 0.01 -2.75
CA VAL A 19 -4.54 -0.96 -1.90
C VAL A 19 -4.99 -0.76 -0.45
N ALA A 20 -4.89 -1.81 0.35
CA ALA A 20 -5.02 -1.70 1.80
C ALA A 20 -3.67 -1.91 2.46
N CYS A 21 -3.30 -1.04 3.40
CA CYS A 21 -2.14 -1.25 4.27
C CYS A 21 -2.41 -2.44 5.19
N ILE A 22 -1.52 -3.44 5.20
CA ILE A 22 -1.64 -4.63 6.05
C ILE A 22 -0.49 -4.76 7.05
N GLY A 23 0.57 -3.98 6.88
CA GLY A 23 1.70 -3.92 7.79
C GLY A 23 2.54 -2.65 7.59
N ILE A 24 3.22 -2.22 8.64
CA ILE A 24 4.13 -1.08 8.62
C ILE A 24 5.53 -1.62 8.92
N ILE A 25 6.51 -1.27 8.09
CA ILE A 25 7.89 -1.71 8.25
C ILE A 25 8.63 -0.67 9.10
N GLY A 26 9.52 -1.13 9.98
CA GLY A 26 10.36 -0.24 10.80
C GLY A 26 10.24 -0.43 12.31
N GLY A 27 9.59 -1.49 12.80
CA GLY A 27 9.60 -1.87 14.21
C GLY A 27 8.28 -2.48 14.68
N SER A 28 8.34 -3.36 15.69
CA SER A 28 7.16 -4.06 16.24
C SER A 28 6.15 -3.12 16.93
N ALA A 29 6.61 -1.96 17.43
CA ALA A 29 5.78 -0.97 18.10
C ALA A 29 5.26 0.15 17.18
N LYS A 30 5.65 0.16 15.89
CA LYS A 30 5.30 1.25 14.97
C LYS A 30 3.82 1.15 14.59
N ARG A 31 3.03 2.13 15.04
CA ARG A 31 1.56 2.16 14.85
C ARG A 31 1.15 2.87 13.56
N TYR A 32 1.96 3.82 13.11
CA TYR A 32 1.65 4.68 11.98
C TYR A 32 2.82 4.77 11.01
N ALA A 33 2.48 4.93 9.73
CA ALA A 33 3.38 5.27 8.66
C ALA A 33 3.16 6.73 8.23
N GLU A 34 4.26 7.42 7.98
CA GLU A 34 4.33 8.80 7.47
C GLU A 34 4.97 8.82 6.08
N ILE A 35 5.08 10.00 5.47
CA ILE A 35 5.71 10.16 4.15
C ILE A 35 7.15 9.62 4.20
N GLY A 36 7.52 8.82 3.20
CA GLY A 36 8.81 8.14 3.10
C GLY A 36 8.87 6.76 3.75
N ASP A 37 7.89 6.40 4.58
CA ASP A 37 7.86 5.09 5.21
C ASP A 37 7.51 3.96 4.24
N LEU A 38 8.12 2.80 4.47
CA LEU A 38 7.75 1.57 3.79
C LEU A 38 6.59 0.85 4.50
N VAL A 39 5.61 0.45 3.72
CA VAL A 39 4.44 -0.31 4.17
C VAL A 39 4.27 -1.57 3.32
N VAL A 40 3.62 -2.58 3.91
CA VAL A 40 3.16 -3.77 3.22
C VAL A 40 1.69 -3.56 2.88
N VAL A 41 1.33 -3.76 1.61
CA VAL A 41 -0.02 -3.49 1.09
C VAL A 41 -0.58 -4.71 0.36
N SER A 42 -1.90 -4.86 0.38
CA SER A 42 -2.65 -5.82 -0.42
C SER A 42 -3.50 -5.09 -1.45
N VAL A 43 -3.39 -5.47 -2.72
CA VAL A 43 -4.15 -4.85 -3.83
C VAL A 43 -5.62 -5.18 -3.71
N LYS A 44 -6.48 -4.15 -3.74
CA LYS A 44 -7.93 -4.28 -3.64
C LYS A 44 -8.64 -4.09 -4.98
N ASP A 45 -8.11 -3.20 -5.81
CA ASP A 45 -8.53 -3.03 -7.19
C ASP A 45 -7.34 -2.79 -8.12
N ALA A 46 -7.44 -3.32 -9.34
CA ALA A 46 -6.41 -3.22 -10.36
C ALA A 46 -7.06 -3.18 -11.76
N LEU A 47 -6.35 -2.61 -12.72
CA LEU A 47 -6.78 -2.62 -14.11
C LEU A 47 -6.80 -4.07 -14.67
N PRO A 48 -7.76 -4.43 -15.55
CA PRO A 48 -7.91 -5.80 -16.06
C PRO A 48 -6.64 -6.40 -16.68
N GLU A 49 -5.90 -5.61 -17.44
CA GLU A 49 -4.66 -6.01 -18.14
C GLU A 49 -3.38 -5.61 -17.40
N SER A 50 -3.48 -5.29 -16.11
CA SER A 50 -2.31 -4.90 -15.34
C SER A 50 -1.44 -6.10 -14.95
N LYS A 51 -0.14 -5.82 -14.75
CA LYS A 51 0.82 -6.82 -14.26
C LYS A 51 0.52 -7.26 -12.83
N VAL A 52 -0.18 -6.43 -12.06
CA VAL A 52 -0.50 -6.66 -10.65
C VAL A 52 -1.95 -7.06 -10.50
N LYS A 53 -2.22 -8.20 -9.85
CA LYS A 53 -3.58 -8.73 -9.70
C LYS A 53 -4.19 -8.30 -8.37
N LYS A 54 -5.52 -8.28 -8.31
CA LYS A 54 -6.26 -8.15 -7.05
C LYS A 54 -5.82 -9.25 -6.06
N GLY A 55 -5.59 -8.86 -4.81
CA GLY A 55 -5.12 -9.75 -3.74
C GLY A 55 -3.61 -9.87 -3.63
N THR A 56 -2.83 -9.44 -4.64
CA THR A 56 -1.37 -9.46 -4.57
C THR A 56 -0.87 -8.62 -3.39
N VAL A 57 0.13 -9.14 -2.67
CA VAL A 57 0.79 -8.45 -1.56
C VAL A 57 2.11 -7.87 -2.05
N LEU A 58 2.32 -6.59 -1.81
CA LEU A 58 3.49 -5.84 -2.26
C LEU A 58 4.01 -4.93 -1.15
N ARG A 59 5.22 -4.38 -1.35
CA ARG A 59 5.75 -3.28 -0.55
C ARG A 59 5.51 -1.97 -1.31
N ALA A 60 5.17 -0.92 -0.59
CA ALA A 60 4.97 0.41 -1.13
C ALA A 60 5.62 1.47 -0.23
N VAL A 61 5.86 2.65 -0.80
CA VAL A 61 6.35 3.83 -0.07
C VAL A 61 5.22 4.85 0.00
N VAL A 62 5.02 5.43 1.18
CA VAL A 62 4.05 6.51 1.36
C VAL A 62 4.61 7.81 0.78
N VAL A 63 3.90 8.42 -0.17
CA VAL A 63 4.34 9.67 -0.82
C VAL A 63 3.48 10.88 -0.48
N ARG A 64 2.24 10.66 -0.01
CA ARG A 64 1.28 11.68 0.42
C ARG A 64 0.42 11.11 1.57
N THR A 65 -0.02 11.96 2.50
CA THR A 65 -0.77 11.57 3.70
C THR A 65 -1.87 12.54 4.07
#